data_AF-A0A7L1YY16-F1
#
_entry.id   AF-A0A7L1YY16-F1
#
_cell.length_a   1.000
_cell.length_b   1.000
_cell.length_c   1.000
_cell.angle_alpha   90.00
_cell.angle_beta   90.00
_cell.angle_gamma   90.00
#
_symmetry.space_group_name_H-M   'P 1'
#
loop_
_entity.id
_entity.type
_entity.pdbx_description
1 polymer ?
#
loop_
_entity_poly.entity_id
_entity_poly.type
_entity_poly.pdbx_seq_one_letter_code
_entity_poly.pdbx_strand_id
1 'polypeptide(L)' 'SFSQSADLVVQQWLHTRDRPYKCLESEKSFSNSSDLTTHQCLHIREKLCKCPDYGK' A
#
# COMPACT_ATOMS: atom_id res chain seq x y z
N SER A 1 19.46 3.93 -21.69
CA SER A 1 18.91 2.59 -21.44
C SER A 1 18.74 2.47 -19.95
N PHE A 2 17.51 2.37 -19.48
CA PHE A 2 17.12 2.95 -18.21
C PHE A 2 16.16 1.93 -17.59
N SER A 3 16.61 1.27 -16.52
CA SER A 3 15.83 0.29 -15.78
C SER A 3 14.81 1.03 -14.90
N GLN A 4 13.89 1.74 -15.56
CA GLN A 4 13.29 2.98 -15.06
C GLN A 4 12.20 2.85 -14.00
N SER A 5 11.75 1.66 -13.61
CA SER A 5 10.61 1.57 -12.69
C SER A 5 10.93 2.18 -11.32
N ALA A 6 12.12 1.95 -10.79
CA ALA A 6 12.59 2.56 -9.55
C ALA A 6 12.86 4.07 -9.72
N ASP A 7 13.49 4.48 -10.82
CA ASP A 7 13.80 5.88 -11.11
C ASP A 7 12.52 6.72 -11.31
N LEU A 8 11.51 6.17 -11.99
CA LEU A 8 10.21 6.81 -12.20
C LEU A 8 9.45 6.97 -10.88
N VAL A 9 9.55 5.99 -9.97
CA VAL A 9 8.98 6.07 -8.62
C VAL A 9 9.63 7.21 -7.83
N VAL A 10 10.95 7.33 -7.88
CA VAL A 10 11.68 8.43 -7.21
C VAL A 10 11.33 9.78 -7.83
N GLN A 11 11.27 9.86 -9.16
CA GLN A 11 10.87 11.07 -9.88
C GLN A 11 9.46 11.53 -9.52
N GLN A 12 8.48 10.61 -9.48
CA GLN A 12 7.10 10.92 -9.06
C GLN A 12 7.04 11.39 -7.60
N TRP A 13 7.80 10.77 -6.71
CA TRP A 13 7.89 11.20 -5.31
C TRP A 13 8.48 12.60 -5.18
N LEU A 14 9.54 12.94 -5.90
CA LEU A 14 10.15 14.27 -5.81
C LEU A 14 9.25 15.38 -6.35
N HIS A 15 8.54 15.12 -7.45
CA HIS A 15 7.65 16.12 -8.05
C HIS A 15 6.37 16.36 -7.24
N THR A 16 5.76 15.27 -6.77
CA THR A 16 4.41 15.31 -6.20
C THR A 16 4.44 15.32 -4.67
N ARG A 17 5.60 14.99 -4.06
CA ARG A 17 5.75 14.54 -2.66
C ARG A 17 4.81 13.40 -2.27
N ASP A 18 4.22 12.78 -3.27
CA ASP A 18 3.21 11.77 -3.11
C ASP A 18 3.87 10.41 -3.25
N ARG A 19 3.53 9.51 -2.34
CA ARG A 19 4.11 8.17 -2.29
C ARG A 19 3.36 7.31 -3.31
N PRO A 20 4.04 6.64 -4.25
CA PRO A 20 3.38 6.00 -5.40
C PRO A 20 2.55 4.78 -5.00
N TYR A 21 2.86 4.14 -3.87
CA TYR A 21 2.15 2.96 -3.40
C TYR A 21 1.11 3.33 -2.36
N LYS A 22 -0.09 3.71 -2.81
CA LYS A 22 -1.20 4.09 -1.92
C LYS A 22 -2.02 2.88 -1.52
N CYS A 23 -2.42 2.82 -0.25
CA CYS A 23 -3.48 1.92 0.18
C CYS A 23 -4.83 2.50 -0.26
N LEU A 24 -5.77 1.66 -0.69
CA LEU A 24 -7.14 2.08 -1.06
C LEU A 24 -8.12 1.92 0.10
N GLU A 25 -7.79 1.07 1.08
CA GLU A 25 -8.59 0.84 2.28
C GLU A 25 -8.24 1.83 3.41
N SER A 26 -7.17 2.61 3.26
CA SER A 26 -6.74 3.65 4.19
C SER A 26 -5.99 4.77 3.46
N GLU A 27 -5.91 5.96 4.04
CA GLU A 27 -5.16 7.10 3.46
C GLU A 27 -3.63 6.98 3.60
N LYS A 28 -3.11 5.77 3.85
CA LYS A 28 -1.66 5.52 3.99
C LYS A 28 -1.01 5.26 2.65
N SER A 29 0.20 5.78 2.50
CA SER A 29 1.00 5.62 1.29
C SER A 29 2.43 5.17 1.62
N PHE A 30 3.03 4.37 0.74
CA PHE A 30 4.31 3.68 0.90
C PHE A 30 5.29 4.05 -0.21
N SER A 31 6.59 4.00 0.11
CA SER A 31 7.66 4.28 -0.86
C SER A 31 8.05 3.06 -1.70
N ASN A 32 7.66 1.86 -1.27
CA ASN A 32 7.91 0.61 -1.98
C ASN A 32 6.67 -0.30 -1.95
N SER A 33 6.63 -1.26 -2.88
CA SER A 33 5.52 -2.21 -3.03
C SER A 33 5.48 -3.27 -1.92
N SER A 34 6.64 -3.67 -1.38
CA SER A 34 6.73 -4.67 -0.30
C SER A 34 6.00 -4.20 0.96
N ASP A 35 6.23 -2.95 1.38
CA ASP A 35 5.60 -2.34 2.55
C ASP A 35 4.09 -2.22 2.36
N LEU A 36 3.64 -1.81 1.16
CA LEU A 36 2.21 -1.78 0.83
C LEU A 36 1.59 -3.18 0.90
N THR A 37 2.29 -4.19 0.39
CA THR A 37 1.82 -5.58 0.38
C THR A 37 1.68 -6.12 1.80
N THR A 38 2.70 -5.92 2.64
CA THR A 38 2.63 -6.29 4.07
C THR A 38 1.51 -5.54 4.79
N HIS A 39 1.30 -4.26 4.48
CA HIS A 39 0.21 -3.48 5.05
C HIS A 39 -1.17 -4.00 4.64
N GLN A 40 -1.39 -4.31 3.37
CA GLN A 40 -2.66 -4.87 2.88
C GLN A 40 -2.97 -6.23 3.53
N CYS A 41 -1.96 -7.06 3.80
CA CYS A 41 -2.14 -8.29 4.56
C CYS A 41 -2.71 -8.06 5.96
N LEU A 42 -2.40 -6.93 6.60
CA LEU A 42 -2.98 -6.57 7.90
C LEU A 42 -4.47 -6.25 7.78
N HIS A 43 -4.90 -5.52 6.75
CA HIS A 43 -6.33 -5.29 6.51
C HIS A 43 -7.09 -6.59 6.29
N ILE A 44 -6.53 -7.53 5.54
CA ILE A 44 -7.13 -8.85 5.35
C ILE A 44 -7.25 -9.57 6.70
N ARG A 45 -6.20 -9.56 7.53
CA ARG A 45 -6.25 -10.15 8.88
C ARG A 45 -7.29 -9.46 9.76
N GLU A 46 -7.34 -8.14 9.78
CA GLU A 46 -8.33 -7.36 10.54
C GLU A 46 -9.75 -7.67 10.06
N LYS A 47 -9.95 -7.78 8.75
CA LYS A 47 -11.23 -8.11 8.14
C LYS A 47 -11.67 -9.55 8.45
N LEU A 48 -10.75 -10.50 8.44
CA LEU A 48 -10.99 -11.90 8.83
C LEU A 48 -11.19 -12.06 10.33
N CYS A 49 -10.52 -11.26 11.17
CA CYS A 49 -10.78 -11.20 12.61
C CYS A 49 -12.12 -10.51 12.93
N LYS A 50 -12.52 -9.53 12.11
CA LYS A 50 -13.84 -8.90 12.17
C LYS A 50 -14.92 -9.67 11.41
N CYS A 51 -14.67 -10.93 11.04
CA CYS A 51 -15.76 -11.82 10.62
C CYS A 51 -16.89 -11.64 11.65
N PRO A 52 -18.11 -11.28 11.21
CA PRO A 52 -19.21 -11.15 12.13
C PRO A 52 -19.34 -12.51 12.79
N ASP A 53 -19.20 -12.52 14.11
CA ASP A 53 -19.79 -13.54 14.94
C ASP A 53 -21.19 -13.73 14.36
N TYR A 54 -21.38 -14.83 13.63
CA TYR A 54 -22.68 -15.20 13.11
C TYR A 54 -23.44 -15.60 14.37
N GLY A 55 -23.96 -14.58 15.03
CA GLY A 55 -24.50 -14.70 16.36
C GLY A 55 -25.70 -15.63 16.31
N LYS A 56 -25.63 -16.68 17.12
CA LYS A 56 -26.71 -17.61 17.48
C LYS A 56 -27.15 -18.61 16.42
#